data_AF-A0A7C5FYR8-F1
#
_entry.id   AF-A0A7C5FYR8-F1
#
_cell.length_a   1.000
_cell.length_b   1.000
_cell.length_c   1.000
_cell.angle_alpha   90.00
_cell.angle_beta   90.00
_cell.angle_gamma   90.00
#
_symmetry.space_group_name_H-M   'P 1'
#
loop_
_entity.id
_entity.type
_entity.pdbx_description
1 polymer ?
#
loop_
_entity_poly.entity_id
_entity_poly.type
_entity_poly.pdbx_seq_one_letter_code
_entity_poly.pdbx_strand_id
1 'polypeptide(L)'
;MGVTRITQKGQITIPKDVRDGLKVKPSDSVVVVMDGDHAMIYAARERKLTELRGQLPATRPYPGVDEVRAEVGRRMAARGTRKKR
;
A
#
# COMPACT_ATOMS: atom_id res chain seq x y z
N MET A 1 -4.76 -4.78 26.04
CA MET A 1 -3.31 -4.60 26.27
C MET A 1 -2.75 -5.96 26.63
N GLY A 2 -1.92 -6.56 25.79
CA GLY A 2 -1.40 -7.91 25.99
C GLY A 2 0.10 -7.92 25.79
N VAL A 3 0.84 -8.41 26.78
CA VAL A 3 2.29 -8.62 26.67
C VAL A 3 2.52 -9.98 26.03
N THR A 4 3.27 -10.03 24.94
CA THR A 4 3.65 -11.27 24.25
C THR A 4 5.17 -11.45 24.32
N ARG A 5 5.60 -12.69 24.53
CA ARG A 5 7.02 -13.05 24.47
C ARG A 5 7.41 -13.37 23.03
N ILE A 6 8.60 -12.91 22.64
CA ILE A 6 9.25 -13.28 21.37
C ILE A 6 9.79 -14.71 21.50
N THR A 7 9.49 -15.57 20.55
CA THR A 7 9.98 -16.96 20.51
C THR A 7 11.45 -17.00 20.08
N GLN A 8 12.12 -18.15 20.23
CA GLN A 8 13.52 -18.31 19.78
C GLN A 8 13.72 -18.02 18.28
N LYS A 9 12.68 -18.19 17.47
CA LYS A 9 12.69 -17.92 16.03
C LYS A 9 12.32 -16.47 15.69
N GLY A 10 12.16 -15.60 16.68
CA GLY A 10 11.77 -14.20 16.48
C GLY A 10 10.28 -13.99 16.19
N GLN A 11 9.42 -14.99 16.42
CA GLN A 11 7.98 -14.85 16.20
C GLN A 11 7.29 -14.25 17.44
N ILE A 12 6.25 -13.46 17.21
CA ILE A 12 5.33 -12.97 18.24
C ILE A 12 3.92 -13.49 17.98
N THR A 13 3.17 -13.70 19.06
CA THR A 13 1.78 -14.15 18.96
C THR A 13 0.87 -12.96 19.18
N ILE A 14 -0.03 -12.70 18.25
CA ILE A 14 -1.04 -11.65 18.39
C ILE A 14 -2.11 -12.13 19.40
N PRO A 15 -2.31 -11.40 20.52
CA PRO A 15 -3.36 -11.72 21.50
C PRO A 15 -4.77 -11.73 20.87
N LYS A 16 -5.70 -12.49 21.48
CA LYS A 16 -7.04 -12.71 20.91
C LYS A 16 -7.82 -11.40 20.71
N ASP A 17 -7.81 -10.51 21.70
CA ASP A 17 -8.43 -9.19 21.65
C ASP A 17 -7.91 -8.35 20.47
N VAL A 18 -6.60 -8.35 20.24
CA VAL A 18 -5.98 -7.63 19.13
C VAL A 18 -6.33 -8.26 17.78
N ARG A 19 -6.32 -9.59 17.68
CA ARG A 19 -6.71 -10.32 16.46
C ARG A 19 -8.16 -10.04 16.06
N ASP A 20 -9.07 -10.06 17.04
CA ASP A 20 -10.50 -9.80 16.82
C ASP A 20 -10.71 -8.33 16.37
N GLY A 21 -9.97 -7.39 16.97
CA GLY A 21 -9.98 -5.98 16.56
C GLY A 21 -9.44 -5.73 15.14
N LEU A 22 -8.38 -6.44 14.75
CA LEU A 22 -7.82 -6.38 13.40
C LEU A 22 -8.66 -7.15 12.36
N LYS A 23 -9.59 -8.00 12.83
CA LYS A 23 -10.43 -8.89 12.01
C LYS A 23 -9.61 -9.84 11.13
N VAL A 24 -8.49 -10.35 11.66
CA VAL A 24 -7.61 -11.30 10.95
C VAL A 24 -7.86 -12.73 11.41
N LYS A 25 -7.82 -13.68 10.48
CA LYS A 25 -7.97 -15.12 10.70
C LYS A 25 -6.63 -15.84 10.65
N PRO A 26 -6.54 -17.09 11.14
CA PRO A 26 -5.38 -17.93 10.86
C PRO A 26 -5.10 -17.97 9.35
N SER A 27 -3.82 -17.88 8.98
CA SER A 27 -3.33 -17.80 7.59
C SER A 27 -3.54 -16.46 6.87
N ASP A 28 -4.20 -15.46 7.48
CA ASP A 28 -4.23 -14.11 6.92
C ASP A 28 -2.85 -13.44 7.03
N SER A 29 -2.53 -12.60 6.05
CA SER A 29 -1.31 -11.80 6.07
C SER A 29 -1.51 -10.50 6.86
N VAL A 30 -0.43 -10.01 7.46
CA VAL A 30 -0.36 -8.72 8.14
C VAL A 30 0.82 -7.92 7.62
N VAL A 31 0.66 -6.60 7.55
CA VAL A 31 1.74 -5.67 7.25
C VAL A 31 2.31 -5.19 8.57
N VAL A 32 3.63 -5.34 8.74
CA VAL A 32 4.36 -4.83 9.90
C VAL A 32 5.27 -3.71 9.42
N VAL A 33 5.11 -2.52 9.99
CA VAL A 33 5.94 -1.35 9.68
C VAL A 33 6.52 -0.76 10.95
N MET A 34 7.70 -0.18 10.83
CA MET A 34 8.29 0.63 11.89
C MET A 34 7.68 2.03 11.88
N ASP A 35 7.28 2.51 13.04
CA ASP A 35 6.90 3.90 13.29
C ASP A 35 7.74 4.40 14.47
N GLY A 36 8.85 5.07 14.14
CA GLY A 36 9.87 5.48 15.12
C GLY A 36 10.46 4.28 15.86
N ASP A 37 10.23 4.23 17.16
CA ASP A 37 10.69 3.21 18.10
C ASP A 37 9.69 2.07 18.33
N HIS A 38 8.52 2.12 17.69
CA HIS A 38 7.48 1.10 17.81
C HIS A 38 7.18 0.41 16.47
N ALA A 39 6.59 -0.79 16.56
CA ALA A 39 6.08 -1.50 15.39
C ALA A 39 4.55 -1.36 15.32
N MET A 40 4.04 -1.00 14.14
CA MET A 40 2.61 -1.00 13.83
C MET A 40 2.25 -2.21 12.99
N ILE A 41 1.15 -2.86 13.33
CA ILE A 41 0.63 -4.05 12.65
C ILE A 41 -0.73 -3.72 12.04
N TYR A 42 -0.86 -3.95 10.74
CA TYR A 42 -2.09 -3.75 9.98
C TYR A 42 -2.53 -5.07 9.36
N ALA A 43 -3.84 -5.30 9.27
CA ALA A 43 -4.37 -6.38 8.45
C ALA A 43 -3.99 -6.12 6.98
N ALA A 44 -3.32 -7.08 6.32
CA ALA A 44 -3.00 -6.98 4.91
C ALA A 44 -4.28 -7.26 4.11
N ARG A 45 -5.11 -6.22 3.96
CA ARG A 45 -6.32 -6.31 3.14
C ARG A 45 -5.91 -6.15 1.69
N GLU A 46 -6.20 -7.16 0.87
CA GLU A 46 -6.26 -6.98 -0.57
C GLU A 46 -7.37 -5.99 -0.89
N ARG A 47 -6.99 -4.72 -1.07
CA ARG A 47 -7.88 -3.70 -1.61
C ARG A 47 -8.27 -4.15 -3.01
N LYS A 48 -9.55 -4.42 -3.24
CA LYS A 48 -10.00 -4.69 -4.61
C LYS A 48 -9.71 -3.43 -5.44
N LEU A 49 -9.20 -3.59 -6.67
CA LEU A 49 -8.96 -2.45 -7.57
C LEU A 49 -10.23 -1.59 -7.75
N THR A 50 -11.40 -2.22 -7.63
CA THR A 50 -12.71 -1.57 -7.66
C THR A 50 -12.93 -0.58 -6.52
N GLU A 51 -12.33 -0.78 -5.34
CA GLU A 51 -12.42 0.19 -4.23
C GLU A 51 -11.73 1.50 -4.56
N LEU A 52 -10.74 1.49 -5.46
CA LEU A 52 -10.03 2.68 -5.92
C LEU A 52 -10.79 3.45 -7.02
N ARG A 53 -11.85 2.85 -7.59
CA ARG A 53 -12.61 3.46 -8.68
C ARG A 53 -13.25 4.76 -8.21
N GLY A 54 -12.88 5.87 -8.85
CA GLY A 54 -13.43 7.20 -8.55
C GLY A 54 -12.83 7.90 -7.33
N GLN A 55 -11.80 7.33 -6.68
CA GLN A 55 -11.10 8.01 -5.58
C GLN A 55 -10.28 9.22 -6.03
N LEU A 56 -9.85 9.24 -7.30
CA LEU A 56 -9.16 10.37 -7.90
C LEU A 56 -10.16 11.23 -8.68
N PRO A 57 -10.32 12.52 -8.36
CA PRO A 57 -11.22 13.39 -9.10
C PRO A 57 -10.72 13.57 -10.54
N ALA A 58 -11.61 13.38 -11.51
CA ALA A 58 -11.33 13.73 -12.89
C ALA A 58 -11.31 15.26 -13.02
N THR A 59 -10.11 15.83 -13.19
CA THR A 59 -9.92 17.28 -13.35
C THR A 59 -10.19 17.77 -14.77
N ARG A 60 -10.23 16.85 -15.73
CA ARG A 60 -10.57 17.08 -17.14
C ARG A 60 -11.27 15.85 -17.73
N PRO A 61 -12.09 16.00 -18.78
CA PRO A 61 -12.58 14.86 -19.55
C PRO A 61 -11.44 13.96 -20.04
N TYR A 62 -11.68 12.65 -20.10
CA TYR A 62 -10.68 11.71 -20.58
C TYR A 62 -10.53 11.82 -22.10
N PRO A 63 -9.35 12.23 -22.62
CA PRO A 63 -9.17 12.48 -24.05
C PRO A 63 -8.96 11.20 -24.88
N GLY A 64 -8.86 10.04 -24.23
CA GLY A 64 -8.58 8.76 -24.90
C GLY A 64 -7.14 8.30 -24.72
N VAL A 65 -6.93 6.98 -24.85
CA VAL A 65 -5.67 6.33 -24.46
C VAL A 65 -4.49 6.77 -25.33
N ASP A 66 -4.71 6.95 -26.62
CA ASP A 66 -3.65 7.28 -27.58
C ASP A 66 -3.14 8.70 -27.38
N GLU A 67 -4.05 9.65 -27.13
CA GLU A 67 -3.69 11.05 -26.86
C GLU A 67 -2.89 11.17 -25.56
N VAL A 68 -3.34 10.51 -24.48
CA VAL A 68 -2.62 10.47 -23.21
C VAL A 68 -1.22 9.88 -23.39
N ARG A 69 -1.09 8.76 -24.12
CA ARG A 69 0.21 8.12 -24.37
C ARG A 69 1.14 9.01 -25.18
N ALA A 70 0.63 9.68 -26.22
CA ALA A 70 1.41 10.61 -27.02
C ALA A 70 1.89 11.82 -26.18
N GLU A 71 1.01 12.41 -25.36
CA GLU A 71 1.33 13.53 -24.47
C GLU A 71 2.43 13.14 -23.46
N VAL A 72 2.23 12.04 -22.74
CA VAL A 72 3.20 11.54 -21.74
C VAL A 72 4.52 11.16 -22.40
N GLY A 73 4.48 10.48 -23.55
CA GLY A 73 5.67 10.10 -24.31
C GLY A 73 6.54 11.30 -24.68
N ARG A 74 5.93 12.35 -25.22
CA ARG A 74 6.61 13.64 -25.51
C ARG A 74 7.23 14.24 -24.26
N ARG A 75 6.49 14.27 -23.14
CA ARG A 75 6.97 14.84 -21.87
C ARG A 75 8.15 14.05 -21.28
N MET A 76 8.10 12.72 -21.38
CA MET A 76 9.16 11.84 -20.88
C MET A 76 10.43 11.96 -21.73
N ALA A 77 10.30 12.05 -23.06
CA ALA A 77 11.43 12.32 -23.95
C ALA A 77 12.13 13.65 -23.61
N ALA A 78 11.35 14.72 -23.40
CA ALA A 78 11.89 16.04 -23.01
C ALA A 78 12.54 16.07 -21.62
N ARG A 79 12.09 15.23 -20.68
CA ARG A 79 12.75 15.06 -19.36
C ARG A 79 14.05 14.25 -19.47
N GLY A 80 14.07 13.22 -20.32
CA GLY A 80 15.26 12.39 -20.54
C GLY A 80 16.42 13.14 -21.20
N THR A 81 16.13 14.10 -22.08
CA THR A 81 17.16 14.93 -22.73
C THR A 81 17.78 15.97 -21.80
N ARG A 82 17.05 16.46 -20.78
CA ARG A 82 17.57 17.40 -19.76
C ARG A 82 18.60 16.81 -18.81
N LYS A 83 18.65 15.48 -18.64
CA LYS A 83 19.60 14.81 -17.72
C LYS A 83 20.95 14.48 -18.38
N LYS A 84 21.13 14.83 -19.67
CA LYS A 84 22.29 14.47 -20.50
C LYS A 84 23.20 15.67 -20.86
N ARG A 85 23.02 16.84 -20.22
CA ARG A 85 23.86 18.03 -20.38
C ARG A 85 24.43 18.46 -19.02
#